data_AF-A0A6G2Q6X7-F1
#
_entry.id   AF-A0A6G2Q6X7-F1
#
_cell.length_a   1.000
_cell.length_b   1.000
_cell.length_c   1.000
_cell.angle_alpha   90.00
_cell.angle_beta   90.00
_cell.angle_gamma   90.00
#
_symmetry.space_group_name_H-M   'P 1'
#
loop_
_entity.id
_entity.type
_entity.pdbx_description
1 polymer ?
#
loop_
_entity_poly.entity_id
_entity_poly.type
_entity_poly.pdbx_seq_one_letter_code
_entity_poly.pdbx_strand_id
1 'polypeptide(L)'
;GVPPPPPPAMPGAPGVPPGAPGAPPMPPAQMAAPMPGQPAGYGYPQAGQPTVGPGYQAVLRYRAQDGSEQQLIRRSAPGTPHPEWQIFHELRSMNVPPDQVLELHTELESCELPGAYCARMIREQWPQARITSIAPYGTDHASRQQGMGQLLAHQGELHQVADGPARPAPVRAPLPPVQAA
;
A
#
# COMPACT_ATOMS: atom_id res chain seq x y z
N GLY A 1 6.97 10.19 -53.55
CA GLY A 1 6.61 10.22 -52.13
C GLY A 1 5.32 9.48 -51.96
N VAL A 2 5.31 8.42 -51.17
CA VAL A 2 4.14 7.56 -50.94
C VAL A 2 3.40 8.10 -49.70
N PRO A 3 2.07 8.29 -49.73
CA PRO A 3 1.34 8.80 -48.56
C PRO A 3 1.33 7.76 -47.42
N PRO A 4 1.31 8.20 -46.15
CA PRO A 4 1.28 7.30 -45.01
C PRO A 4 -0.07 6.55 -44.92
N PRO A 5 -0.07 5.31 -44.42
CA PRO A 5 -1.29 4.52 -44.27
C PRO A 5 -2.20 5.08 -43.15
N PRO A 6 -3.52 4.84 -43.22
CA PRO A 6 -4.45 5.25 -42.18
C PRO A 6 -4.25 4.47 -40.86
N PRO A 7 -4.60 5.06 -39.72
CA PRO A 7 -4.49 4.41 -38.42
C PRO A 7 -5.49 3.24 -38.27
N PRO A 8 -5.16 2.23 -37.45
CA PRO A 8 -6.01 1.06 -37.22
C PRO A 8 -7.30 1.42 -36.45
N ALA A 9 -8.41 0.82 -36.86
CA ALA A 9 -9.70 0.95 -36.20
C ALA A 9 -9.70 0.25 -34.83
N MET A 10 -10.20 0.93 -33.79
CA MET A 10 -10.34 0.35 -32.47
C MET A 10 -11.52 -0.65 -32.42
N PRO A 11 -11.39 -1.81 -31.77
CA PRO A 11 -12.48 -2.77 -31.59
C PRO A 11 -13.62 -2.17 -30.75
N GLY A 12 -14.85 -2.34 -31.25
CA GLY A 12 -16.07 -1.79 -30.66
C GLY A 12 -16.42 -2.35 -29.29
N ALA A 13 -17.02 -1.50 -28.46
CA ALA A 13 -17.61 -1.89 -27.18
C ALA A 13 -18.80 -2.85 -27.38
N PRO A 14 -19.01 -3.84 -26.48
CA PRO A 14 -20.13 -4.77 -26.57
C PRO A 14 -21.49 -4.07 -26.45
N GLY A 15 -22.41 -4.50 -27.31
CA GLY A 15 -23.72 -3.89 -27.54
C GLY A 15 -24.69 -3.92 -26.35
N VAL A 16 -25.54 -2.90 -26.33
CA VAL A 16 -26.75 -2.83 -25.50
C VAL A 16 -27.87 -3.69 -26.13
N PRO A 17 -28.60 -4.51 -25.34
CA PRO A 17 -29.73 -5.27 -25.85
C PRO A 17 -30.94 -4.36 -26.14
N PRO A 18 -31.78 -4.69 -27.15
CA PRO A 18 -32.93 -3.88 -27.56
C PRO A 18 -34.07 -3.93 -26.54
N GLY A 19 -34.77 -2.79 -26.45
CA GLY A 19 -35.66 -2.40 -25.37
C GLY A 19 -36.97 -3.18 -25.22
N ALA A 20 -37.43 -3.25 -23.97
CA ALA A 20 -38.83 -3.51 -23.61
C ALA A 20 -39.61 -2.18 -23.60
N PRO A 21 -40.87 -2.14 -24.07
CA PRO A 21 -41.63 -0.90 -24.14
C PRO A 21 -42.32 -0.57 -22.81
N GLY A 22 -42.06 0.63 -22.28
CA GLY A 22 -42.92 1.25 -21.27
C GLY A 22 -42.23 1.67 -19.96
N ALA A 23 -41.33 2.65 -20.01
CA ALA A 23 -40.98 3.46 -18.83
C ALA A 23 -40.81 4.93 -19.25
N PRO A 24 -41.38 5.91 -18.51
CA PRO A 24 -41.21 7.32 -18.83
C PRO A 24 -39.74 7.75 -18.66
N PRO A 25 -39.27 8.74 -19.43
CA PRO A 25 -37.87 9.16 -19.40
C PRO A 25 -37.54 9.78 -18.03
N MET A 26 -36.53 9.22 -17.36
CA MET A 26 -35.91 9.83 -16.19
C MET A 26 -35.16 11.10 -16.62
N PRO A 27 -35.27 12.21 -15.87
CA PRO A 27 -34.52 13.42 -16.19
C PRO A 27 -33.01 13.15 -16.01
N PRO A 28 -32.14 13.84 -16.77
CA PRO A 28 -30.70 13.69 -16.61
C PRO A 28 -30.31 14.02 -15.17
N ALA A 29 -29.57 13.12 -14.53
CA ALA A 29 -29.01 13.34 -13.21
C ALA A 29 -28.07 14.54 -13.28
N GLN A 30 -28.58 15.68 -12.83
CA GLN A 30 -27.79 16.87 -12.60
C GLN A 30 -26.81 16.50 -11.50
N MET A 31 -25.52 16.50 -11.83
CA MET A 31 -24.43 16.37 -10.87
C MET A 31 -24.58 17.55 -9.91
N ALA A 32 -25.20 17.30 -8.76
CA ALA A 32 -25.41 18.34 -7.76
C ALA A 32 -24.03 18.81 -7.31
N ALA A 33 -23.68 20.04 -7.68
CA ALA A 33 -22.56 20.74 -7.09
C ALA A 33 -22.78 20.76 -5.56
N PRO A 34 -21.76 20.44 -4.74
CA PRO A 34 -21.91 20.40 -3.30
C PRO A 34 -22.33 21.79 -2.79
N MET A 35 -23.51 21.84 -2.17
CA MET A 35 -24.02 23.02 -1.47
C MET A 35 -23.10 23.34 -0.28
N PRO A 36 -22.72 24.62 -0.06
CA PRO A 36 -21.96 25.00 1.11
C PRO A 36 -22.82 24.81 2.37
N GLY A 37 -22.35 24.00 3.32
CA GLY A 37 -23.00 23.83 4.63
C GLY A 37 -23.71 22.49 4.86
N GLN A 38 -23.57 21.50 3.98
CA GLN A 38 -23.98 20.12 4.31
C GLN A 38 -23.02 19.54 5.36
N PRO A 39 -23.50 19.06 6.52
CA PRO A 39 -22.65 18.42 7.50
C PRO A 39 -22.04 17.16 6.88
N ALA A 40 -20.71 17.05 7.00
CA ALA A 40 -19.98 15.89 6.49
C ALA A 40 -20.62 14.60 7.02
N GLY A 41 -21.05 13.74 6.11
CA GLY A 41 -21.60 12.43 6.44
C GLY A 41 -20.66 11.65 7.36
N TYR A 42 -21.28 10.86 8.24
CA TYR A 42 -20.69 9.99 9.26
C TYR A 42 -19.20 9.63 9.05
N GLY A 43 -18.29 10.34 9.74
CA GLY A 43 -16.93 9.90 10.10
C GLY A 43 -15.94 9.50 9.00
N TYR A 44 -16.29 9.55 7.72
CA TYR A 44 -15.35 9.25 6.65
C TYR A 44 -14.34 10.39 6.50
N PRO A 45 -13.03 10.08 6.41
CA PRO A 45 -12.03 11.10 6.16
C PRO A 45 -12.35 11.84 4.87
N GLN A 46 -12.05 13.14 4.85
CA GLN A 46 -12.20 13.97 3.66
C GLN A 46 -11.56 13.27 2.45
N ALA A 47 -12.29 13.20 1.34
CA ALA A 47 -11.80 12.59 0.12
C ALA A 47 -10.46 13.26 -0.27
N GLY A 48 -9.41 12.47 -0.43
CA GLY A 48 -8.07 12.94 -0.81
C GLY A 48 -7.02 12.98 0.30
N GLN A 49 -7.33 12.64 1.56
CA GLN A 49 -6.32 12.48 2.61
C GLN A 49 -6.07 11.00 2.97
N PRO A 50 -4.80 10.54 3.00
CA PRO A 50 -4.50 9.15 3.29
C PRO A 50 -4.80 8.83 4.75
N THR A 51 -5.70 7.88 4.97
CA THR A 51 -6.07 7.38 6.30
C THR A 51 -5.03 6.41 6.87
N VAL A 52 -4.19 5.84 5.99
CA VAL A 52 -3.08 4.94 6.34
C VAL A 52 -1.74 5.65 6.11
N GLY A 53 -0.72 5.24 6.85
CA GLY A 53 0.63 5.82 6.74
C GLY A 53 1.24 5.66 5.34
N PRO A 54 2.37 6.32 5.07
CA PRO A 54 3.01 6.36 3.75
C PRO A 54 3.60 5.01 3.29
N GLY A 55 3.38 3.94 4.06
CA GLY A 55 4.08 2.66 3.94
C GLY A 55 5.55 2.77 4.31
N TYR A 56 6.27 1.66 4.14
CA TYR A 56 7.70 1.53 4.39
C TYR A 56 8.34 0.57 3.39
N GLN A 57 9.67 0.60 3.33
CA GLN A 57 10.47 -0.27 2.49
C GLN A 57 10.97 -1.50 3.25
N ALA A 58 11.04 -2.63 2.53
CA ALA A 58 11.77 -3.81 2.92
C ALA A 58 12.75 -4.22 1.82
N VAL A 59 13.93 -4.68 2.22
CA VAL A 59 14.99 -5.20 1.34
C VAL A 59 15.31 -6.62 1.79
N LEU A 60 15.19 -7.57 0.88
CA LEU A 60 15.49 -8.98 1.13
C LEU A 60 16.65 -9.43 0.27
N ARG A 61 17.59 -10.17 0.86
CA ARG A 61 18.67 -10.88 0.16
C ARG A 61 18.36 -12.37 0.08
N TYR A 62 18.57 -12.96 -1.09
CA TYR A 62 18.37 -14.39 -1.31
C TYR A 62 19.40 -14.94 -2.29
N ARG A 63 19.53 -16.26 -2.33
CA ARG A 63 20.31 -16.97 -3.34
C ARG A 63 19.41 -17.41 -4.50
N ALA A 64 19.71 -16.96 -5.71
CA ALA A 64 19.00 -17.35 -6.92
C ALA A 64 19.36 -18.79 -7.36
N GLN A 65 18.64 -19.30 -8.36
CA GLN A 65 18.80 -20.67 -8.84
C GLN A 65 20.18 -20.95 -9.45
N ASP A 66 20.85 -19.92 -9.96
CA ASP A 66 22.22 -19.97 -10.49
C ASP A 66 23.29 -19.87 -9.39
N GLY A 67 22.88 -19.81 -8.12
CA GLY A 67 23.77 -19.67 -6.97
C GLY A 67 24.20 -18.24 -6.67
N SER A 68 23.83 -17.25 -7.49
CA SER A 68 24.15 -15.84 -7.24
C SER A 68 23.33 -15.27 -6.10
N GLU A 69 23.90 -14.32 -5.34
CA GLU A 69 23.14 -13.56 -4.35
C GLU A 69 22.43 -12.38 -5.04
N GLN A 70 21.13 -12.26 -4.79
CA GLN A 70 20.26 -11.25 -5.37
C GLN A 70 19.54 -10.47 -4.26
N GLN A 71 19.06 -9.28 -4.61
CA GLN A 71 18.29 -8.42 -3.73
C GLN A 71 16.91 -8.12 -4.31
N LEU A 72 15.89 -8.17 -3.45
CA LEU A 72 14.53 -7.79 -3.76
C LEU A 72 14.10 -6.65 -2.84
N ILE A 73 13.68 -5.53 -3.43
CA ILE A 73 13.25 -4.33 -2.70
C ILE A 73 11.77 -4.11 -2.96
N ARG A 74 10.96 -4.03 -1.90
CA ARG A 74 9.53 -3.69 -2.02
C ARG A 74 9.15 -2.60 -1.06
N ARG A 75 8.12 -1.85 -1.46
CA ARG A 75 7.61 -0.72 -0.70
C ARG A 75 6.09 -0.80 -0.63
N SER A 76 5.56 -0.68 0.58
CA SER A 76 4.12 -0.49 0.79
C SER A 76 3.74 0.97 0.55
N ALA A 77 2.47 1.17 0.25
CA ALA A 77 1.82 2.45 0.04
C ALA A 77 0.34 2.32 0.46
N PRO A 78 -0.39 3.43 0.61
CA PRO A 78 -1.82 3.35 0.88
C PRO A 78 -2.55 2.45 -0.13
N GLY A 79 -3.30 1.47 0.39
CA GLY A 79 -4.04 0.51 -0.42
C GLY A 79 -3.23 -0.70 -0.92
N THR A 80 -1.93 -0.78 -0.64
CA THR A 80 -1.10 -1.95 -0.98
C THR A 80 -0.74 -2.76 0.28
N PRO A 81 -0.50 -4.08 0.14
CA PRO A 81 -0.11 -4.90 1.28
C PRO A 81 1.26 -4.49 1.84
N HIS A 82 1.54 -4.91 3.07
CA HIS A 82 2.85 -4.76 3.70
C HIS A 82 3.97 -5.34 2.79
N PRO A 83 5.16 -4.73 2.79
CA PRO A 83 6.22 -5.10 1.85
C PRO A 83 6.71 -6.54 2.07
N GLU A 84 6.61 -7.10 3.28
CA GLU A 84 6.92 -8.50 3.58
C GLU A 84 6.04 -9.47 2.80
N TRP A 85 4.74 -9.19 2.71
CA TRP A 85 3.81 -10.00 1.93
C TRP A 85 4.06 -9.88 0.43
N GLN A 86 4.40 -8.68 -0.04
CA GLN A 86 4.79 -8.47 -1.44
C GLN A 86 6.02 -9.32 -1.79
N ILE A 87 7.07 -9.24 -0.98
CA ILE A 87 8.30 -10.02 -1.14
C ILE A 87 8.01 -11.53 -1.08
N PHE A 88 7.22 -11.97 -0.10
CA PHE A 88 6.86 -13.38 0.04
C PHE A 88 6.19 -13.94 -1.22
N HIS A 89 5.17 -13.25 -1.74
CA HIS A 89 4.48 -13.70 -2.94
C HIS A 89 5.38 -13.68 -4.17
N GLU A 90 6.27 -12.69 -4.26
CA GLU A 90 7.18 -12.59 -5.38
C GLU A 90 8.28 -13.66 -5.39
N LEU A 91 8.91 -13.93 -4.24
CA LEU A 91 9.87 -15.03 -4.13
C LEU A 91 9.22 -16.35 -4.56
N ARG A 92 7.96 -16.59 -4.16
CA ARG A 92 7.19 -17.75 -4.60
C ARG A 92 6.95 -17.75 -6.11
N SER A 93 6.65 -16.60 -6.71
CA SER A 93 6.47 -16.49 -8.16
C SER A 93 7.76 -16.72 -8.95
N MET A 94 8.92 -16.45 -8.33
CA MET A 94 10.26 -16.72 -8.88
C MET A 94 10.77 -18.13 -8.53
N ASN A 95 9.95 -18.95 -7.85
CA ASN A 95 10.31 -20.28 -7.35
C ASN A 95 11.58 -20.27 -6.47
N VAL A 96 11.82 -19.20 -5.71
CA VAL A 96 12.92 -19.13 -4.74
C VAL A 96 12.54 -19.95 -3.49
N PRO A 97 13.32 -21.00 -3.15
CA PRO A 97 13.07 -21.79 -1.96
C PRO A 97 13.23 -20.95 -0.67
N PRO A 98 12.43 -21.18 0.39
CA PRO A 98 12.51 -20.36 1.59
C PRO A 98 13.84 -20.46 2.36
N ASP A 99 14.54 -21.59 2.24
CA ASP A 99 15.89 -21.84 2.78
C ASP A 99 16.99 -21.06 2.04
N GLN A 100 16.69 -20.52 0.87
CA GLN A 100 17.61 -19.67 0.11
C GLN A 100 17.47 -18.18 0.47
N VAL A 101 16.58 -17.83 1.39
CA VAL A 101 16.49 -16.47 1.93
C VAL A 101 17.55 -16.25 3.00
N LEU A 102 18.35 -15.20 2.83
CA LEU A 102 19.53 -14.94 3.65
C LEU A 102 19.27 -13.85 4.69
N GLU A 103 18.75 -12.70 4.27
CA GLU A 103 18.54 -11.55 5.15
C GLU A 103 17.29 -10.77 4.76
N LEU A 104 16.60 -10.19 5.74
CA LEU A 104 15.51 -9.24 5.55
C LEU A 104 15.79 -8.00 6.40
N HIS A 105 15.81 -6.83 5.76
CA HIS A 105 15.93 -5.53 6.40
C HIS A 105 14.68 -4.70 6.14
N THR A 106 14.16 -4.04 7.17
CA THR A 106 12.91 -3.25 7.10
C THR A 106 13.12 -1.86 7.70
N GLU A 107 12.48 -0.82 7.17
CA GLU A 107 12.53 0.51 7.83
C GLU A 107 11.79 0.50 9.19
N LEU A 108 10.74 -0.32 9.31
CA LEU A 108 9.97 -0.51 10.54
C LEU A 108 9.87 -2.01 10.83
N GLU A 109 10.09 -2.40 12.09
CA GLU A 109 9.94 -3.79 12.54
C GLU A 109 8.59 -4.38 12.09
N SER A 110 8.65 -5.59 11.53
CA SER A 110 7.48 -6.29 11.01
C SER A 110 6.40 -6.45 12.07
N CYS A 111 5.16 -6.17 11.71
CA CYS A 111 4.05 -6.19 12.68
C CYS A 111 3.71 -7.62 13.14
N GLU A 112 3.38 -7.77 14.43
CA GLU A 112 2.86 -9.01 15.01
C GLU A 112 1.34 -8.93 15.19
N LEU A 113 0.86 -7.93 15.95
CA LEU A 113 -0.55 -7.55 16.12
C LEU A 113 -0.65 -6.04 16.41
N PRO A 114 -1.83 -5.40 16.22
CA PRO A 114 -2.84 -5.75 15.23
C PRO A 114 -2.26 -5.52 13.83
N GLY A 115 -2.40 -6.49 12.91
CA GLY A 115 -1.82 -6.36 11.58
C GLY A 115 -1.86 -7.64 10.76
N ALA A 116 -1.16 -7.65 9.62
CA ALA A 116 -1.10 -8.76 8.67
C ALA A 116 -0.20 -9.94 9.13
N TYR A 117 0.08 -10.06 10.43
CA TYR A 117 0.91 -11.12 11.03
C TYR A 117 2.30 -11.31 10.38
N CYS A 118 2.92 -10.22 9.91
CA CYS A 118 4.17 -10.26 9.15
C CYS A 118 5.31 -10.92 9.93
N ALA A 119 5.49 -10.58 11.20
CA ALA A 119 6.55 -11.16 12.04
C ALA A 119 6.39 -12.67 12.24
N ARG A 120 5.15 -13.16 12.31
CA ARG A 120 4.87 -14.59 12.38
C ARG A 120 5.16 -15.27 11.03
N MET A 121 4.64 -14.70 9.94
CA MET A 121 4.85 -15.22 8.58
C MET A 121 6.35 -15.34 8.28
N ILE A 122 7.15 -14.30 8.56
CA ILE A 122 8.59 -14.31 8.32
C ILE A 122 9.27 -15.44 9.09
N ARG A 123 8.96 -15.61 10.39
CA ARG A 123 9.57 -16.67 11.22
C ARG A 123 9.22 -18.07 10.73
N GLU A 124 7.99 -18.25 10.25
CA GLU A 124 7.53 -19.55 9.73
C GLU A 124 8.12 -19.86 8.34
N GLN A 125 8.24 -18.85 7.47
CA GLN A 125 8.67 -19.04 6.09
C GLN A 125 10.19 -18.98 5.94
N TRP A 126 10.87 -18.07 6.64
CA TRP A 126 12.31 -17.82 6.50
C TRP A 126 13.05 -18.00 7.84
N PRO A 127 12.99 -19.19 8.47
CA PRO A 127 13.50 -19.39 9.82
C PRO A 127 15.02 -19.23 9.96
N GLN A 128 15.77 -19.31 8.85
CA GLN A 128 17.23 -19.15 8.83
C GLN A 128 17.67 -17.72 8.46
N ALA A 129 16.74 -16.86 8.02
CA ALA A 129 17.09 -15.53 7.56
C ALA A 129 17.40 -14.60 8.73
N ARG A 130 18.44 -13.77 8.56
CA ARG A 130 18.72 -12.69 9.51
C ARG A 130 17.71 -11.56 9.33
N ILE A 131 16.91 -11.29 10.36
CA ILE A 131 15.89 -10.25 10.34
C ILE A 131 16.40 -9.01 11.08
N THR A 132 16.31 -7.85 10.46
CA THR A 132 16.71 -6.56 11.05
C THR A 132 15.71 -5.46 10.69
N SER A 133 15.63 -4.44 11.53
CA SER A 133 14.80 -3.26 11.30
C SER A 133 15.51 -1.99 11.74
N ILE A 134 15.18 -0.86 11.13
CA ILE A 134 15.69 0.47 11.54
C ILE A 134 14.98 0.94 12.80
N ALA A 135 13.65 1.03 12.75
CA ALA A 135 12.83 1.42 13.91
C ALA A 135 12.15 0.20 14.54
N PRO A 136 12.22 0.02 15.89
CA PRO A 136 11.39 -0.96 16.58
C PRO A 136 9.91 -0.54 16.50
N TYR A 137 9.01 -1.51 16.40
CA TYR A 137 7.55 -1.30 16.38
C TYR A 137 6.89 -1.80 17.66
N GLY A 138 7.42 -2.88 18.25
CA GLY A 138 6.96 -3.41 19.53
C GLY A 138 5.52 -3.93 19.54
N THR A 139 5.02 -4.21 20.75
CA THR A 139 3.75 -4.93 20.97
C THR A 139 2.68 -4.08 21.63
N ASP A 140 3.03 -2.91 22.16
CA ASP A 140 2.13 -2.00 22.85
C ASP A 140 1.91 -0.68 22.06
N HIS A 141 0.95 0.12 22.51
CA HIS A 141 0.60 1.36 21.80
C HIS A 141 1.75 2.39 21.80
N ALA A 142 2.49 2.52 22.92
CA ALA A 142 3.54 3.52 23.05
C ALA A 142 4.73 3.17 22.16
N SER A 143 5.18 1.90 22.17
CA SER A 143 6.25 1.43 21.27
C SER A 143 5.88 1.61 19.80
N ARG A 144 4.63 1.33 19.41
CA ARG A 144 4.16 1.55 18.04
C ARG A 144 4.15 3.02 17.63
N GLN A 145 3.70 3.93 18.50
CA GLN A 145 3.75 5.37 18.21
C GLN A 145 5.19 5.86 18.06
N GLN A 146 6.11 5.38 18.91
CA GLN A 146 7.52 5.72 18.82
C GLN A 146 8.13 5.18 17.51
N GLY A 147 7.88 3.93 17.16
CA GLY A 147 8.34 3.31 15.92
C GLY A 147 7.86 4.05 14.68
N MET A 148 6.58 4.41 14.63
CA MET A 148 6.02 5.24 13.55
C MET A 148 6.66 6.62 13.49
N GLY A 149 6.94 7.24 14.64
CA GLY A 149 7.65 8.53 14.70
C GLY A 149 9.06 8.43 14.10
N GLN A 150 9.81 7.39 14.46
CA GLN A 150 11.15 7.14 13.91
C GLN A 150 11.11 6.83 12.41
N LEU A 151 10.13 6.03 11.96
CA LEU A 151 9.92 5.76 10.55
C LEU A 151 9.71 7.09 9.80
N LEU A 152 8.78 7.92 10.23
CA LEU A 152 8.50 9.19 9.55
C LEU A 152 9.71 10.14 9.55
N ALA A 153 10.47 10.19 10.64
CA ALA A 153 11.71 10.96 10.72
C ALA A 153 12.76 10.46 9.73
N HIS A 154 13.07 9.15 9.75
CA HIS A 154 14.02 8.51 8.84
C HIS A 154 13.62 8.69 7.37
N GLN A 155 12.33 8.53 7.08
CA GLN A 155 11.79 8.78 5.76
C GLN A 155 12.02 10.25 5.37
N GLY A 156 11.72 11.20 6.25
CA GLY A 156 11.97 12.64 6.07
C GLY A 156 13.42 12.98 5.78
N GLU A 157 14.38 12.35 6.47
CA GLU A 157 15.82 12.48 6.21
C GLU A 157 16.18 11.98 4.80
N LEU A 158 15.68 10.80 4.40
CA LEU A 158 15.91 10.26 3.06
C LEU A 158 15.36 11.18 1.95
N HIS A 159 14.20 11.81 2.14
CA HIS A 159 13.66 12.76 1.15
C HIS A 159 14.58 13.98 0.97
N GLN A 160 15.15 14.50 2.07
CA GLN A 160 16.04 15.66 2.02
C GLN A 160 17.33 15.36 1.25
N VAL A 161 17.79 14.12 1.24
CA VAL A 161 19.00 13.70 0.51
C VAL A 161 18.72 13.37 -0.96
N ALA A 162 17.51 12.93 -1.29
CA ALA A 162 17.17 12.39 -2.61
C ALA A 162 16.42 13.37 -3.55
N ASP A 163 16.13 14.61 -3.12
CA ASP A 163 15.28 15.59 -3.84
C ASP A 163 13.93 14.99 -4.31
N GLY A 164 13.45 13.94 -3.64
CA GLY A 164 12.23 13.23 -3.99
C GLY A 164 10.98 13.88 -3.38
N PRO A 165 9.79 13.70 -3.98
CA PRO A 165 8.56 14.27 -3.44
C PRO A 165 8.30 13.76 -2.02
N ALA A 166 7.92 14.67 -1.11
CA ALA A 166 7.63 14.34 0.28
C ALA A 166 6.49 13.32 0.39
N ARG A 167 6.68 12.31 1.24
CA ARG A 167 5.64 11.32 1.54
C ARG A 167 4.47 11.95 2.30
N PRO A 168 3.21 11.75 1.86
CA PRO A 168 2.04 12.19 2.61
C PRO A 168 1.98 11.54 3.99
N ALA A 169 1.89 12.36 5.03
CA ALA A 169 1.62 11.88 6.38
C ALA A 169 0.17 11.40 6.51
N PRO A 170 -0.12 10.38 7.34
CA PRO A 170 -1.49 9.96 7.60
C PRO A 170 -2.25 11.06 8.34
N VAL A 171 -3.50 11.31 7.94
CA VAL A 171 -4.40 12.22 8.67
C VAL A 171 -5.44 11.40 9.41
N ARG A 172 -5.47 11.54 10.74
CA ARG A 172 -6.50 10.90 11.57
C ARG A 172 -7.81 11.65 11.42
N ALA A 173 -8.88 10.92 11.12
CA ALA A 173 -10.23 11.46 11.20
C ALA A 173 -10.56 11.81 12.66
N PRO A 174 -11.31 12.90 12.92
CA PRO A 174 -11.79 13.22 14.26
C PRO A 174 -12.61 12.06 14.81
N LEU A 175 -12.29 11.59 16.02
CA LEU A 175 -13.11 10.60 16.71
C LEU A 175 -14.31 11.30 17.36
N PRO A 176 -15.55 10.81 17.17
CA PRO A 176 -16.70 11.34 17.89
C PRO A 176 -16.48 11.16 19.40
N PRO A 177 -16.84 12.14 20.24
CA PRO A 177 -16.71 12.02 21.68
C PRO A 177 -17.54 10.83 22.16
N VAL A 178 -16.89 9.86 22.78
CA VAL A 178 -17.58 8.80 23.52
C VAL A 178 -18.09 9.38 24.83
N GLN A 179 -19.40 9.36 25.06
CA GLN A 179 -19.96 9.66 26.37
C GLN A 179 -19.45 8.61 27.36
N ALA A 180 -18.84 9.09 28.45
CA ALA A 180 -18.45 8.21 29.55
C ALA A 180 -19.72 7.56 30.13
N ALA A 181 -19.66 6.24 30.34
CA ALA A 181 -20.73 5.46 30.97
C ALA A 181 -20.78 5.71 32.48
#